data_AF-A0ABD7XAE6-F1
#
_entry.id   AF-A0ABD7XAE6-F1
#
_cell.length_a   1.000
_cell.length_b   1.000
_cell.length_c   1.000
_cell.angle_alpha   90.00
_cell.angle_beta   90.00
_cell.angle_gamma   90.00
#
_symmetry.space_group_name_H-M   'P 1'
#
loop_
_entity.id
_entity.type
_entity.pdbx_description
1 polymer ?
#
loop_
_entity_poly.entity_id
_entity_poly.type
_entity_poly.pdbx_seq_one_letter_code
_entity_poly.pdbx_strand_id
1 'polypeptide(L)'
;MKKKFIAGVVMVGLVPALTGCASWNRFGKDINSEMSNGLKRDIKVYNADGKIIMEEKGKFDIKHTSRSLQYIDQKNNKHNIYFGDNTTVTVDELK
;
A
#
# COMPACT_ATOMS: atom_id res chain seq x y z
N MET A 1 55.30 -19.23 5.67
CA MET A 1 54.26 -18.29 6.14
C MET A 1 53.04 -18.31 5.21
N LYS A 2 52.28 -19.41 5.15
CA LYS A 2 51.17 -19.59 4.17
C LYS A 2 49.87 -20.18 4.74
N LYS A 3 49.75 -20.33 6.07
CA LYS A 3 48.58 -20.97 6.72
C LYS A 3 47.71 -20.02 7.55
N LYS A 4 48.05 -18.74 7.66
CA LYS A 4 47.30 -17.78 8.49
C LYS A 4 46.31 -16.90 7.73
N PHE A 5 46.19 -17.06 6.40
CA PHE A 5 45.34 -16.21 5.57
C PHE A 5 43.97 -16.81 5.22
N ILE A 6 43.74 -18.10 5.53
CA ILE A 6 42.46 -18.77 5.20
C ILE A 6 41.42 -18.61 6.33
N ALA A 7 41.84 -18.33 7.57
CA ALA A 7 40.93 -18.21 8.70
C ALA A 7 40.19 -16.85 8.79
N GLY A 8 40.67 -15.81 8.10
CA GLY A 8 40.08 -14.46 8.17
C GLY A 8 38.88 -14.23 7.25
N VAL A 9 38.76 -14.98 6.16
CA VAL A 9 37.72 -14.76 5.13
C VAL A 9 36.42 -15.52 5.45
N VAL A 10 36.47 -16.55 6.30
CA VAL A 10 35.29 -17.35 6.67
C VAL A 10 34.45 -16.69 7.78
N MET A 11 35.03 -15.78 8.58
CA MET A 11 34.33 -15.15 9.71
C MET A 11 33.53 -13.88 9.35
N VAL A 12 33.66 -13.35 8.13
CA VAL A 12 32.91 -12.16 7.68
C VAL A 12 31.67 -12.53 6.84
N GLY A 13 31.52 -13.80 6.45
CA GLY A 13 30.42 -14.27 5.61
C GLY A 13 29.14 -14.70 6.35
N LEU A 14 29.16 -14.80 7.68
CA LEU A 14 28.08 -15.45 8.45
C LEU A 14 27.18 -14.51 9.27
N VAL A 15 27.20 -13.19 9.02
CA VAL A 15 26.46 -12.20 9.84
C VAL A 15 25.36 -11.38 9.13
N PRO A 16 25.05 -11.47 7.81
CA PRO A 16 23.82 -10.85 7.33
C PRO A 16 22.57 -11.75 7.47
N ALA A 17 22.70 -13.01 7.90
CA ALA A 17 21.60 -13.98 7.87
C ALA A 17 20.59 -13.88 9.03
N LEU A 18 20.80 -13.02 10.03
CA LEU A 18 19.96 -13.02 11.25
C LEU A 18 19.25 -11.70 11.58
N THR A 19 19.40 -10.64 10.78
CA THR A 19 18.75 -9.34 11.07
C THR A 19 18.00 -8.70 9.91
N GLY A 20 18.02 -9.29 8.71
CA GLY A 20 17.28 -8.79 7.55
C GLY A 20 16.10 -9.71 7.18
N CYS A 21 14.93 -9.12 6.90
CA CYS A 21 13.78 -9.71 6.20
C CYS A 21 12.56 -10.20 7.01
N ALA A 22 12.49 -10.07 8.34
CA ALA A 22 11.20 -10.27 9.02
C ALA A 22 10.21 -9.11 8.72
N SER A 23 10.72 -7.87 8.66
CA SER A 23 9.91 -6.68 8.37
C SER A 23 9.44 -6.63 6.90
N TRP A 24 10.33 -6.93 5.95
CA TRP A 24 10.00 -6.92 4.52
C TRP A 24 8.98 -8.00 4.14
N ASN A 25 9.10 -9.19 4.73
CA ASN A 25 8.20 -10.30 4.46
C ASN A 25 6.82 -10.11 5.11
N ARG A 26 6.72 -9.31 6.19
CA ARG A 26 5.42 -8.87 6.74
C ARG A 26 4.77 -7.82 5.85
N PHE A 27 5.52 -6.79 5.46
CA PHE A 27 5.02 -5.75 4.57
C PHE A 27 4.48 -6.36 3.26
N GLY A 28 5.24 -7.27 2.64
CA GLY A 28 4.79 -7.97 1.43
C GLY A 28 3.58 -8.88 1.63
N LYS A 29 3.39 -9.50 2.80
CA LYS A 29 2.23 -10.37 3.09
C LYS A 29 0.95 -9.57 3.33
N ASP A 30 1.03 -8.46 4.06
CA ASP A 30 -0.11 -7.57 4.22
C ASP A 30 -0.53 -7.00 2.84
N ILE A 31 0.47 -6.57 2.04
CA ILE A 31 0.24 -6.03 0.69
C ILE A 31 -0.39 -7.04 -0.28
N ASN A 32 0.11 -8.28 -0.35
CA ASN A 32 -0.43 -9.28 -1.28
C ASN A 32 -1.84 -9.77 -0.86
N SER A 33 -2.12 -9.80 0.44
CA SER A 33 -3.42 -10.23 0.96
C SER A 33 -4.50 -9.16 0.72
N GLU A 34 -4.17 -7.88 0.85
CA GLU A 34 -5.09 -6.75 0.61
C GLU A 34 -5.42 -6.61 -0.90
N MET A 35 -4.41 -6.76 -1.75
CA MET A 35 -4.55 -6.69 -3.22
C MET A 35 -5.37 -7.84 -3.81
N SER A 36 -5.29 -9.03 -3.22
CA SER A 36 -6.01 -10.23 -3.71
C SER A 36 -7.51 -10.22 -3.38
N ASN A 37 -7.95 -9.50 -2.32
CA ASN A 37 -9.32 -9.54 -1.81
C ASN A 37 -10.10 -8.22 -1.93
N GLY A 38 -9.52 -7.16 -2.49
CA GLY A 38 -10.22 -5.88 -2.66
C GLY A 38 -11.47 -6.00 -3.55
N LEU A 39 -12.57 -5.37 -3.11
CA LEU A 39 -13.79 -5.27 -3.91
C LEU A 39 -13.58 -4.28 -5.06
N LYS A 40 -14.18 -4.58 -6.21
CA LYS A 40 -14.17 -3.66 -7.34
C LYS A 40 -15.06 -2.47 -6.99
N ARG A 41 -14.51 -1.27 -7.04
CA ARG A 41 -15.17 -0.03 -6.64
C ARG A 41 -14.98 1.07 -7.68
N ASP A 42 -15.91 2.00 -7.70
CA ASP A 42 -15.88 3.24 -8.46
C ASP A 42 -15.92 4.42 -7.47
N ILE A 43 -14.79 5.10 -7.33
CA ILE A 43 -14.61 6.24 -6.43
C ILE A 43 -14.81 7.51 -7.25
N LYS A 44 -15.80 8.33 -6.89
CA LYS A 44 -16.01 9.65 -7.51
C LYS A 44 -15.95 10.76 -6.48
N VAL A 45 -15.24 11.82 -6.82
CA VAL A 45 -15.18 13.04 -6.04
C VAL A 45 -15.88 14.14 -6.80
N TYR A 46 -16.84 14.78 -6.14
CA TYR A 46 -17.63 15.87 -6.67
C TYR A 46 -17.23 17.19 -6.01
N ASN A 47 -17.12 18.25 -6.81
CA ASN A 47 -17.00 19.61 -6.30
C ASN A 47 -18.34 20.11 -5.75
N ALA A 48 -18.35 21.34 -5.21
CA ALA A 48 -19.54 21.98 -4.66
C ALA A 48 -20.69 22.14 -5.68
N ASP A 49 -20.37 22.20 -6.98
CA ASP A 49 -21.35 22.32 -8.06
C ASP A 49 -21.90 20.96 -8.53
N GLY A 50 -21.47 19.85 -7.91
CA GLY A 50 -21.83 18.50 -8.32
C GLY A 50 -21.09 18.00 -9.56
N LYS A 51 -20.01 18.66 -9.98
CA LYS A 51 -19.15 18.20 -11.09
C LYS A 51 -18.11 17.21 -10.58
N ILE A 52 -17.91 16.14 -11.31
CA ILE A 52 -16.86 15.15 -11.03
C ILE A 52 -15.50 15.81 -11.30
N ILE A 53 -14.64 15.81 -10.28
CA ILE A 53 -13.26 16.29 -10.37
C ILE A 53 -12.24 15.15 -10.30
N MET A 54 -12.67 13.96 -9.86
CA MET A 54 -11.87 12.76 -9.85
C MET A 54 -12.78 11.53 -9.96
N GLU A 55 -12.39 10.57 -10.79
CA GLU A 55 -13.04 9.26 -10.91
C GLU A 55 -11.97 8.18 -11.00
N GLU A 56 -12.04 7.17 -10.13
CA GLU A 56 -11.09 6.08 -10.10
C GLU A 56 -11.79 4.74 -9.92
N LYS A 57 -11.54 3.83 -10.86
CA LYS A 57 -12.16 2.49 -10.94
C LYS A 57 -11.12 1.41 -10.81
N GLY A 58 -11.40 0.42 -9.98
CA GLY A 58 -10.45 -0.65 -9.73
C GLY A 58 -10.82 -1.49 -8.52
N LYS A 59 -9.94 -2.40 -8.14
CA LYS A 59 -10.06 -3.11 -6.87
C LYS A 59 -9.31 -2.32 -5.82
N PHE A 60 -10.02 -1.84 -4.82
CA PHE A 60 -9.47 -1.01 -3.77
C PHE A 60 -9.92 -1.55 -2.43
N ASP A 61 -9.03 -1.56 -1.46
CA ASP A 61 -9.45 -1.53 -0.06
C ASP A 61 -9.60 -0.08 0.38
N ILE A 62 -10.66 0.22 1.13
CA ILE A 62 -11.01 1.58 1.51
C ILE A 62 -11.15 1.71 3.02
N LYS A 63 -10.56 2.76 3.57
CA LYS A 63 -10.78 3.19 4.95
C LYS A 63 -11.26 4.63 4.93
N HIS A 64 -12.48 4.87 5.42
CA HIS A 64 -13.03 6.22 5.48
C HIS A 64 -13.21 6.68 6.93
N THR A 65 -13.22 8.01 7.09
CA THR A 65 -13.59 8.74 8.30
C THR A 65 -14.58 9.82 7.90
N SER A 66 -15.01 10.66 8.84
CA SER A 66 -15.93 11.78 8.54
C SER A 66 -15.37 12.81 7.56
N ARG A 67 -14.05 12.94 7.40
CA ARG A 67 -13.41 13.97 6.54
C ARG A 67 -12.32 13.46 5.61
N SER A 68 -12.12 12.13 5.56
CA SER A 68 -11.12 11.56 4.67
C SER A 68 -11.47 10.16 4.21
N LEU A 69 -10.98 9.83 3.02
CA LEU A 69 -11.00 8.50 2.46
C LEU A 69 -9.57 8.10 2.09
N GLN A 70 -9.13 6.94 2.56
CA GLN A 70 -7.83 6.36 2.22
C GLN A 70 -8.08 5.09 1.41
N TYR A 71 -7.35 4.92 0.33
CA TYR A 71 -7.36 3.69 -0.45
C TYR A 71 -5.97 3.31 -0.93
N ILE A 72 -5.76 2.02 -1.16
CA ILE A 72 -4.55 1.51 -1.79
C ILE A 72 -4.92 1.08 -3.20
N ASP A 73 -4.18 1.60 -4.19
CA ASP A 73 -4.38 1.26 -5.59
C ASP A 73 -3.75 -0.09 -5.97
N GLN A 74 -4.00 -0.51 -7.21
CA GLN A 74 -3.43 -1.75 -7.75
C GLN A 74 -1.91 -1.72 -7.97
N LYS A 75 -1.29 -0.55 -7.88
CA LYS A 75 0.16 -0.36 -7.96
C LYS A 75 0.77 -0.24 -6.56
N ASN A 76 -0.02 -0.51 -5.52
CA ASN A 76 0.37 -0.41 -4.13
C ASN A 76 0.75 1.01 -3.69
N ASN A 77 0.20 2.04 -4.35
CA ASN A 77 0.30 3.41 -3.88
C ASN A 77 -0.87 3.69 -2.94
N LYS A 78 -0.54 4.34 -1.83
CA LYS A 78 -1.52 4.81 -0.87
C LYS A 78 -2.00 6.21 -1.28
N HIS A 79 -3.31 6.35 -1.42
CA HIS A 79 -3.97 7.60 -1.76
C HIS A 79 -4.83 8.07 -0.59
N ASN A 80 -4.78 9.36 -0.31
CA ASN A 80 -5.59 9.99 0.74
C ASN A 80 -6.38 11.15 0.12
N ILE A 81 -7.71 11.05 0.17
CA ILE A 81 -8.62 12.11 -0.23
C ILE A 81 -9.10 12.80 1.03
N TYR A 82 -8.86 14.11 1.14
CA TYR A 82 -9.41 14.96 2.18
C TYR A 82 -10.54 15.78 1.59
N PHE A 83 -11.71 15.76 2.22
CA PHE A 83 -12.88 16.49 1.74
C PHE A 83 -13.41 17.42 2.83
N GLY A 84 -13.83 18.60 2.40
CA GLY A 84 -14.51 19.59 3.23
C GLY A 84 -16.02 19.50 3.09
N ASP A 85 -16.73 20.45 3.70
CA ASP A 85 -18.18 20.39 3.84
C ASP A 85 -18.93 20.51 2.49
N ASN A 86 -18.27 21.03 1.46
CA ASN A 86 -18.81 21.20 0.11
C ASN A 86 -18.23 20.19 -0.90
N THR A 87 -17.71 19.05 -0.44
CA THR A 87 -17.15 18.01 -1.30
C THR A 87 -17.83 16.69 -0.99
N THR A 88 -18.31 16.01 -2.02
CA THR A 88 -18.94 14.70 -1.87
C THR A 88 -18.04 13.63 -2.47
N VAL A 89 -17.83 12.54 -1.74
CA VAL A 89 -17.12 11.36 -2.24
C VAL A 89 -18.10 10.20 -2.24
N THR A 90 -18.32 9.58 -3.40
CA THR A 90 -19.11 8.36 -3.53
C THR A 90 -18.19 7.18 -3.77
N VAL A 91 -18.54 6.04 -3.18
CA VAL A 91 -17.83 4.77 -3.39
C VAL A 91 -18.87 3.71 -3.73
N ASP A 92 -18.96 3.38 -5.01
CA ASP A 92 -19.90 2.38 -5.49
C ASP A 92 -19.19 1.03 -5.63
N GLU A 93 -19.73 -0.01 -4.98
CA GLU A 93 -19.23 -1.38 -5.16
C GLU A 93 -19.79 -1.97 -6.46
N LEU A 94 -18.89 -2.35 -7.37
CA LEU A 94 -19.21 -2.92 -8.67
C LEU A 94 -19.29 -4.45 -8.54
N LYS A 95 -20.48 -5.00 -8.86
CA LYS A 95 -20.74 -6.45 -8.93
C LYS A 95 -20.12 -7.09 -10.17
#